data_AF-A0A9Q3F8D8-F1
#
_entry.id   AF-A0A9Q3F8D8-F1
#
_cell.length_a   1.000
_cell.length_b   1.000
_cell.length_c   1.000
_cell.angle_alpha   90.00
_cell.angle_beta   90.00
_cell.angle_gamma   90.00
#
_symmetry.space_group_name_H-M   'P 1'
#
loop_
_entity.id
_entity.type
_entity.pdbx_description
1 polymer ?
#
loop_
_entity_poly.entity_id
_entity_poly.type
_entity_poly.pdbx_seq_one_letter_code
_entity_poly.pdbx_strand_id
1 'polypeptide(L)'
;MPKQISVISSVIDTYKEEFVANKLVEAQINPSLSPKMRHDLIDVLYTYKNAFASDNKPLGTIKGHGFDITLNIDRAYPPVLRRQAYAASPRAREALEKHIQELIQLGALRKVGHNEEVEVTTPVIIAWHNDK
;
A
#
# COMPACT_ATOMS: atom_id res chain seq x y z
N MET A 1 -21.91 -41.93 -7.49
CA MET A 1 -22.71 -40.69 -7.61
C MET A 1 -21.83 -39.49 -7.31
N PRO A 2 -21.56 -38.58 -8.27
CA PRO A 2 -20.70 -37.42 -8.07
C PRO A 2 -21.56 -36.18 -7.80
N LYS A 3 -21.92 -35.91 -6.54
CA LYS A 3 -22.66 -34.68 -6.15
C LYS A 3 -21.77 -33.56 -5.60
N GLN A 4 -20.50 -33.83 -5.32
CA GLN A 4 -19.61 -32.83 -4.70
C GLN A 4 -18.96 -31.85 -5.69
N ILE A 5 -18.76 -32.25 -6.96
CA ILE A 5 -18.05 -31.41 -7.94
C ILE A 5 -18.91 -30.23 -8.43
N SER A 6 -20.22 -30.43 -8.61
CA SER A 6 -21.10 -29.38 -9.14
C SER A 6 -21.34 -28.22 -8.18
N VAL A 7 -21.32 -28.48 -6.87
CA VAL A 7 -21.56 -27.44 -5.86
C VAL A 7 -20.35 -26.51 -5.76
N ILE A 8 -19.13 -27.05 -5.90
CA ILE A 8 -17.89 -26.26 -5.83
C ILE A 8 -17.75 -25.35 -7.05
N SER A 9 -18.09 -25.82 -8.27
CA SER A 9 -18.04 -24.96 -9.45
C SER A 9 -19.04 -23.80 -9.35
N SER A 10 -20.28 -24.06 -8.92
CA SER A 10 -21.28 -23.00 -8.76
C SER A 10 -20.88 -21.91 -7.75
N VAL A 11 -20.15 -22.28 -6.70
CA VAL A 11 -19.66 -21.33 -5.69
C VAL A 11 -18.52 -20.48 -6.24
N ILE A 12 -17.59 -21.08 -7.00
CA ILE A 12 -16.50 -20.34 -7.66
C ILE A 12 -17.03 -19.33 -8.67
N ASP A 13 -18.03 -19.73 -9.46
CA ASP A 13 -18.69 -18.87 -10.45
C ASP A 13 -19.33 -17.66 -9.76
N THR A 14 -19.98 -17.87 -8.61
CA THR A 14 -20.58 -16.78 -7.80
C THR A 14 -19.53 -15.76 -7.35
N TYR A 15 -18.36 -16.19 -6.87
CA TYR A 15 -17.29 -15.26 -6.46
C TYR A 15 -16.63 -14.53 -7.63
N LYS A 16 -16.58 -15.14 -8.82
CA LYS A 16 -16.05 -14.52 -10.03
C LYS A 16 -17.00 -13.44 -10.54
N GLU A 17 -18.31 -13.67 -10.49
CA GLU A 17 -19.33 -12.66 -10.80
C GLU A 17 -19.26 -11.47 -9.85
N GLU A 18 -19.12 -11.73 -8.54
CA GLU A 18 -18.93 -10.67 -7.54
C GLU A 18 -17.65 -9.86 -7.80
N PHE A 19 -16.54 -10.53 -8.18
CA PHE A 19 -15.31 -9.85 -8.55
C PHE A 19 -15.50 -8.92 -9.76
N VAL A 20 -16.20 -9.38 -10.80
CA VAL A 20 -16.51 -8.54 -11.96
C VAL A 20 -17.36 -7.33 -11.55
N ALA A 21 -18.40 -7.58 -10.75
CA ALA A 21 -19.39 -6.59 -10.33
C ALA A 21 -18.88 -5.57 -9.30
N ASN A 22 -17.79 -5.86 -8.57
CA ASN A 22 -17.25 -4.97 -7.55
C ASN A 22 -15.87 -4.40 -7.89
N LYS A 23 -15.04 -5.14 -8.65
CA LYS A 23 -13.64 -4.76 -8.93
C LYS A 23 -13.37 -4.40 -10.38
N LEU A 24 -14.21 -4.83 -11.33
CA LEU A 24 -14.02 -4.53 -12.75
C LEU A 24 -15.09 -3.60 -13.34
N VAL A 25 -15.95 -2.98 -12.51
CA VAL A 25 -17.01 -2.06 -12.98
C VAL A 25 -16.43 -0.87 -13.72
N GLU A 26 -15.37 -0.28 -13.18
CA GLU A 26 -14.69 0.87 -13.76
C GLU A 26 -13.62 0.46 -14.78
N ALA A 27 -13.39 -0.84 -14.97
CA ALA A 27 -12.37 -1.33 -15.87
C ALA A 27 -12.77 -1.09 -17.33
N GLN A 28 -11.97 -0.30 -18.04
CA GLN A 28 -12.13 -0.08 -19.47
C GLN A 28 -11.53 -1.25 -20.26
N ILE A 29 -12.31 -2.32 -20.42
CA ILE A 29 -11.94 -3.46 -21.26
C ILE A 29 -12.26 -3.12 -22.73
N ASN A 30 -11.31 -3.38 -23.63
CA ASN A 30 -11.48 -3.10 -25.05
C ASN A 30 -12.77 -3.76 -25.61
N PRO A 31 -13.71 -2.99 -26.19
CA PRO A 31 -14.98 -3.53 -26.69
C PRO A 31 -14.82 -4.42 -27.92
N SER A 32 -13.70 -4.34 -28.64
CA SER A 32 -13.41 -5.19 -29.81
C SER A 32 -13.00 -6.62 -29.46
N LEU A 33 -12.86 -6.96 -28.18
CA LEU A 33 -12.54 -8.32 -27.74
C LEU A 33 -13.72 -9.27 -28.01
N SER A 34 -13.41 -10.44 -28.56
CA SER A 34 -14.41 -11.50 -28.70
C SER A 34 -14.92 -11.96 -27.32
N PRO A 35 -16.15 -12.50 -27.22
CA PRO A 35 -16.70 -12.98 -25.96
C PRO A 35 -15.79 -13.99 -25.25
N LYS A 36 -15.15 -14.87 -26.03
CA LYS A 36 -14.20 -15.87 -25.52
C LYS A 36 -12.96 -15.21 -24.92
N MET A 37 -12.33 -14.29 -25.65
CA MET A 37 -11.14 -13.57 -25.16
C MET A 37 -11.43 -12.74 -23.92
N ARG A 38 -12.62 -12.14 -23.84
CA ARG A 38 -13.06 -11.41 -22.66
C ARG A 38 -13.21 -12.34 -21.45
N HIS A 39 -13.76 -13.53 -21.65
CA HIS A 39 -13.86 -14.54 -20.60
C HIS A 39 -12.48 -14.96 -20.11
N ASP A 40 -11.59 -15.33 -21.04
CA ASP A 40 -10.21 -15.73 -20.75
C ASP A 40 -9.45 -14.63 -19.97
N LEU A 41 -9.65 -13.37 -20.35
CA LEU A 41 -9.06 -12.23 -19.63
C LEU A 41 -9.57 -12.13 -18.19
N ILE A 42 -10.88 -12.24 -17.98
CA ILE A 42 -11.47 -12.20 -16.62
C ILE A 42 -10.96 -13.39 -15.79
N ASP A 43 -10.77 -14.56 -16.40
CA ASP A 43 -10.19 -15.73 -15.73
C ASP A 43 -8.77 -15.45 -15.23
N VAL A 44 -7.92 -14.88 -16.07
CA VAL A 44 -6.55 -14.52 -15.69
C VAL A 44 -6.56 -13.48 -14.56
N LEU A 45 -7.37 -12.42 -14.69
CA LEU A 45 -7.48 -11.37 -13.68
C LEU A 45 -7.98 -11.92 -12.34
N TYR A 46 -8.97 -12.81 -12.36
CA TYR A 46 -9.51 -13.43 -11.16
C TYR A 46 -8.52 -14.41 -10.50
N THR A 47 -7.80 -15.17 -11.32
CA THR A 47 -6.78 -16.13 -10.87
C THR A 47 -5.63 -15.40 -10.16
N TYR A 48 -5.16 -14.30 -10.74
CA TYR A 48 -4.04 -13.52 -10.21
C TYR A 48 -4.45 -12.27 -9.44
N LYS A 49 -5.71 -12.18 -8.96
CA LYS A 49 -6.24 -10.97 -8.29
C LYS A 49 -5.38 -10.44 -7.13
N ASN A 50 -4.66 -11.32 -6.43
CA ASN A 50 -3.80 -10.95 -5.31
C ASN A 50 -2.42 -10.41 -5.72
N ALA A 51 -2.05 -10.54 -7.00
CA ALA A 51 -0.82 -9.97 -7.55
C ALA A 51 -0.96 -8.48 -7.88
N PHE A 52 -2.20 -7.99 -7.99
CA PHE A 52 -2.50 -6.58 -8.24
C PHE A 52 -2.66 -5.81 -6.93
N ALA A 53 -2.33 -4.52 -6.97
CA ALA A 53 -2.65 -3.59 -5.89
C ALA A 53 -4.18 -3.48 -5.75
N SER A 54 -4.66 -3.42 -4.52
CA SER A 54 -6.09 -3.23 -4.20
C SER A 54 -6.25 -2.15 -3.14
N ASP A 55 -7.48 -1.65 -2.97
CA ASP A 55 -7.78 -0.61 -1.97
C ASP A 55 -7.33 -1.00 -0.55
N ASN A 56 -7.43 -2.28 -0.22
CA ASN A 56 -7.03 -2.81 1.09
C ASN A 56 -5.53 -3.14 1.19
N LYS A 57 -4.87 -3.38 0.05
CA LYS A 57 -3.44 -3.71 -0.04
C LYS A 57 -2.82 -3.01 -1.26
N PRO A 58 -2.64 -1.68 -1.19
CA PRO A 58 -2.14 -0.91 -2.32
C PRO A 58 -0.62 -1.04 -2.48
N LEU A 59 0.09 -1.38 -1.39
CA LEU A 59 1.52 -1.65 -1.40
C LEU A 59 1.76 -3.13 -1.14
N GLY A 60 2.68 -3.71 -1.93
CA GLY A 60 3.15 -5.07 -1.71
C GLY A 60 4.03 -5.13 -0.46
N THR A 61 3.57 -5.78 0.60
CA THR A 61 4.39 -6.05 1.78
C THR A 61 5.19 -7.33 1.55
N ILE A 62 6.48 -7.20 1.17
CA ILE A 62 7.34 -8.38 1.10
C ILE A 62 7.85 -8.70 2.50
N LYS A 63 7.36 -9.81 3.06
CA LYS A 63 7.79 -10.28 4.39
C LYS A 63 9.25 -10.75 4.31
N GLY A 64 10.07 -10.32 5.27
CA GLY A 64 11.47 -10.76 5.39
C GLY A 64 12.51 -9.93 4.65
N HIS A 65 12.13 -8.82 4.01
CA HIS A 65 13.07 -7.86 3.40
C HIS A 65 13.23 -6.57 4.23
N GLY A 66 13.06 -6.67 5.55
CA GLY A 66 13.59 -5.63 6.43
C GLY A 66 15.11 -5.55 6.24
N PHE A 67 15.65 -4.34 6.20
CA PHE A 67 17.08 -4.12 6.12
C PHE A 67 17.53 -3.31 7.33
N ASP A 68 18.60 -3.78 7.97
CA ASP A 68 19.24 -3.08 9.08
C ASP A 68 20.35 -2.21 8.48
N ILE A 69 20.19 -0.89 8.56
CA ILE A 69 21.26 0.03 8.13
C ILE A 69 22.20 0.24 9.31
N THR A 70 23.32 -0.48 9.39
CA THR A 70 24.31 -0.15 10.41
C THR A 70 25.01 1.16 10.05
N LEU A 71 24.92 2.17 10.91
CA LEU A 71 25.69 3.40 10.74
C LEU A 71 27.15 3.13 11.11
N ASN A 72 28.08 3.53 10.23
CA ASN A 72 29.53 3.47 10.48
C ASN A 72 30.01 4.59 11.42
N ILE A 73 29.29 4.83 12.52
CA ILE A 73 29.67 5.82 13.53
C ILE A 73 30.02 5.09 14.83
N ASP A 74 31.26 5.26 15.27
CA ASP A 74 31.68 4.78 16.58
C ASP A 74 31.18 5.71 17.70
N ARG A 75 31.09 5.16 18.91
CA ARG A 75 30.54 5.72 20.16
C ARG A 75 31.24 6.99 20.71
N ALA A 76 31.51 7.99 19.87
CA ALA A 76 31.85 9.35 20.31
C ALA A 76 30.99 10.45 19.65
N TYR A 77 30.29 10.15 18.54
CA TYR A 77 29.48 11.14 17.81
C TYR A 77 28.08 10.59 17.55
N PRO A 78 27.07 10.94 18.37
CA PRO A 78 25.69 10.56 18.07
C PRO A 78 25.24 11.16 16.72
N PRO A 79 24.32 10.52 15.98
CA PRO A 79 23.71 11.12 14.80
C PRO A 79 23.26 12.55 15.11
N VAL A 80 23.70 13.53 14.32
CA VAL A 80 23.46 14.94 14.61
C VAL A 80 21.94 15.20 14.65
N LEU A 81 21.46 15.62 15.83
CA LEU A 81 20.10 16.10 16.01
C LEU A 81 19.86 17.35 15.17
N ARG A 82 18.70 17.39 14.56
CA ARG A 82 18.39 18.09 13.32
C ARG A 82 18.36 19.60 13.45
N ARG A 83 18.80 20.27 12.38
CA ARG A 83 18.34 21.63 12.09
C ARG A 83 16.82 21.63 11.95
N GLN A 84 16.16 22.70 12.39
CA GLN A 84 14.73 22.87 12.13
C GLN A 84 14.46 22.68 10.64
N ALA A 85 13.38 21.99 10.31
CA ALA A 85 12.92 21.90 8.93
C ALA A 85 12.70 23.33 8.42
N TYR A 86 13.17 23.61 7.21
CA TYR A 86 12.92 24.91 6.58
C TYR A 86 11.41 25.15 6.50
N ALA A 87 10.99 26.38 6.75
CA ALA A 87 9.58 26.75 6.65
C ALA A 87 9.08 26.49 5.23
N ALA A 88 8.08 25.63 5.09
CA ALA A 88 7.36 25.43 3.85
C ALA A 88 6.32 26.56 3.69
N SER A 89 6.01 26.93 2.44
CA SER A 89 4.91 27.86 2.18
C SER A 89 3.57 27.23 2.60
N PRO A 90 2.54 28.04 2.95
CA PRO A 90 1.23 27.51 3.37
C PRO A 90 0.64 26.53 2.35
N ARG A 91 0.68 26.90 1.05
CA ARG A 91 0.23 26.05 -0.05
C ARG A 91 1.02 24.73 -0.15
N ALA A 92 2.34 24.78 0.04
CA ALA A 92 3.16 23.57 0.02
C ALA A 92 2.84 22.66 1.22
N ARG A 93 2.57 23.25 2.39
CA ARG A 93 2.21 22.51 3.60
C ARG A 93 0.89 21.77 3.44
N GLU A 94 -0.14 22.42 2.89
CA GLU A 94 -1.44 21.78 2.61
C GLU A 94 -1.31 20.60 1.64
N ALA A 95 -0.54 20.75 0.56
CA ALA A 95 -0.31 19.68 -0.41
C ALA A 95 0.47 18.51 0.21
N LEU A 96 1.51 18.81 1.01
CA LEU A 96 2.30 17.79 1.70
C LEU A 96 1.49 17.05 2.76
N GLU A 97 0.64 17.75 3.52
CA GLU A 97 -0.20 17.15 4.55
C GLU A 97 -1.09 16.06 3.95
N LYS A 98 -1.72 16.31 2.80
CA LYS A 98 -2.54 15.31 2.11
C LYS A 98 -1.76 14.02 1.83
N HIS A 99 -0.56 14.13 1.27
CA HIS A 99 0.26 12.97 0.95
C HIS A 99 0.83 12.27 2.18
N ILE A 100 1.17 13.01 3.23
CA ILE A 100 1.62 12.43 4.50
C ILE A 100 0.48 11.59 5.11
N GLN A 101 -0.75 12.10 5.11
CA GLN A 101 -1.92 11.37 5.60
C GLN A 101 -2.17 10.10 4.80
N GLU A 102 -2.08 10.17 3.47
CA GLU A 102 -2.17 8.99 2.59
C GLU A 102 -1.12 7.95 3.01
N LEU A 103 0.16 8.33 3.12
CA LEU A 103 1.24 7.41 3.50
C LEU A 103 1.09 6.81 4.91
N ILE A 104 0.48 7.55 5.85
CA ILE A 104 0.14 7.02 7.18
C ILE A 104 -0.96 5.95 7.08
N GLN A 105 -2.02 6.21 6.31
CA GLN A 105 -3.10 5.25 6.09
C GLN A 105 -2.60 3.97 5.40
N LEU A 106 -1.62 4.10 4.50
CA LEU A 106 -0.96 2.98 3.84
C LEU A 106 -0.01 2.19 4.76
N GLY A 107 0.24 2.66 5.98
CA GLY A 107 1.20 2.05 6.91
C GLY A 107 2.66 2.21 6.49
N ALA A 108 2.94 3.06 5.49
CA ALA A 108 4.30 3.37 5.04
C ALA A 108 4.99 4.38 5.98
N LEU A 109 4.21 5.27 6.60
CA LEU A 109 4.66 6.19 7.65
C LEU A 109 3.92 5.88 8.96
N ARG A 110 4.60 6.10 10.09
CA ARG A 110 3.95 6.16 11.40
C ARG A 110 4.49 7.33 12.21
N LYS A 111 3.65 7.85 13.10
CA LYS A 111 4.09 8.82 14.09
C LYS A 111 4.95 8.11 15.15
N VAL A 112 6.11 8.68 15.43
CA VAL A 112 7.01 8.24 16.49
C VAL A 112 6.92 9.26 17.63
N GLY A 113 6.74 8.78 18.86
CA GLY A 113 6.68 9.64 20.04
C GLY A 113 8.05 10.26 20.37
N HIS A 114 8.06 11.42 21.04
CA HIS A 114 9.31 12.10 21.42
C HIS A 114 10.24 11.24 22.30
N ASN A 115 9.65 10.34 23.10
CA ASN A 115 10.36 9.46 24.03
C ASN A 115 10.30 7.97 23.59
N GLU A 116 9.85 7.70 22.37
CA GLU A 116 9.81 6.32 21.88
C GLU A 116 11.23 5.93 21.44
N GLU A 117 11.82 4.96 22.15
CA GLU A 117 13.07 4.33 21.72
C GLU A 117 12.79 3.50 20.47
N VAL A 118 13.12 4.08 19.31
CA VAL A 118 13.15 3.36 18.04
C VAL A 118 14.60 2.97 17.80
N GLU A 119 14.86 1.67 17.63
CA GLU A 119 16.14 1.19 17.11
C GLU A 119 16.35 1.89 15.76
N VAL A 120 17.21 2.90 15.77
CA VAL A 120 17.38 3.91 14.73
C VAL A 120 17.60 3.22 13.38
N THR A 121 16.95 3.69 12.30
CA THR A 121 17.62 3.89 10.99
C THR A 121 16.83 4.51 9.85
N THR A 122 15.53 4.76 9.96
CA THR A 122 14.85 5.56 8.92
C THR A 122 14.85 7.03 9.32
N PRO A 123 15.25 7.99 8.46
CA PRO A 123 15.14 9.41 8.79
C PRO A 123 13.67 9.75 9.09
N VAL A 124 13.34 9.82 10.37
CA VAL A 124 12.00 10.16 10.89
C VAL A 124 11.67 11.58 10.46
N ILE A 125 10.99 11.91 9.37
CA ILE A 125 10.64 13.34 9.12
C ILE A 125 9.81 13.83 10.30
N ILE A 126 10.38 14.69 11.15
CA ILE A 126 9.68 15.30 12.29
C ILE A 126 9.13 16.61 11.74
N ALA A 127 7.98 16.52 11.07
CA ALA A 127 7.17 17.68 10.76
C ALA A 127 6.11 17.80 11.88
N TRP A 128 6.54 18.19 13.08
CA TRP A 128 5.60 18.60 14.13
C TRP A 128 5.91 20.05 14.50
N HIS A 129 5.00 20.95 14.16
CA HIS A 129 4.98 22.30 14.71
C HIS A 129 3.70 22.40 15.54
N ASN A 130 3.86 22.66 16.84
CA ASN A 130 2.76 23.08 17.70
C ASN A 130 2.29 24.45 17.20
N ASP A 131 0.98 24.66 17.17
CA ASP A 131 0.37 25.97 17.03
C ASP A 131 0.77 26.84 18.23
N LYS A 132 1.76 27.70 17.99
CA LYS A 132 2.00 28.95 18.71
C LYS A 132 2.35 30.01 17.68
#